data_AF-U1ZK98-F1
#
_entry.id   AF-U1ZK98-F1
#
_cell.length_a   1.000
_cell.length_b   1.000
_cell.length_c   1.000
_cell.angle_alpha   90.00
_cell.angle_beta   90.00
_cell.angle_gamma   90.00
#
_symmetry.space_group_name_H-M   'P 1'
#
loop_
_entity.id
_entity.type
_entity.pdbx_description
1 polymer ?
#
loop_
_entity_poly.entity_id
_entity_poly.type
_entity_poly.pdbx_seq_one_letter_code
_entity_poly.pdbx_strand_id
1 'polypeptide(L)'
;QLITSLASLRHSLDAASELLEQRQQRRPLCPLGQATPRGRILQNIFVKFYAGGLQPYLAAVDQRGQQWQAALRQLQGIEGIPPATGTYLARLAGERDSLWMDFRAATARHVKAWQALLNSCGLAPGQAGWSGVPGDA
;
A
#
# COMPACT_ATOMS: atom_id res chain seq x y z
N GLN A 1 -12.17 -15.46 -3.44
CA GLN A 1 -11.28 -14.58 -4.23
C GLN A 1 -10.79 -13.38 -3.41
N LEU A 2 -11.65 -12.51 -2.87
CA LEU A 2 -11.22 -11.30 -2.15
C LEU A 2 -10.27 -11.53 -0.96
N ILE A 3 -10.55 -12.50 -0.07
CA ILE A 3 -9.69 -12.82 1.09
C ILE A 3 -8.26 -13.13 0.63
N THR A 4 -8.11 -14.01 -0.36
CA THR A 4 -6.81 -14.37 -0.93
C THR A 4 -6.12 -13.17 -1.57
N SER A 5 -6.87 -12.31 -2.28
CA SER A 5 -6.34 -11.07 -2.83
C SER A 5 -5.81 -10.13 -1.75
N LEU A 6 -6.56 -9.90 -0.66
CA LEU A 6 -6.12 -9.05 0.45
C LEU A 6 -4.85 -9.59 1.10
N ALA A 7 -4.80 -10.91 1.37
CA ALA A 7 -3.63 -11.54 1.99
C ALA A 7 -2.39 -11.48 1.08
N SER A 8 -2.56 -11.77 -0.21
CA SER A 8 -1.47 -11.70 -1.18
C SER A 8 -0.96 -10.27 -1.36
N LEU A 9 -1.87 -9.30 -1.51
CA LEU A 9 -1.49 -7.89 -1.69
C LEU A 9 -0.78 -7.35 -0.46
N ARG A 10 -1.30 -7.63 0.74
CA ARG A 10 -0.61 -7.29 2.00
C ARG A 10 0.82 -7.81 1.99
N HIS A 11 1.01 -9.11 1.74
CA HIS A 11 2.34 -9.73 1.76
C HIS A 11 3.29 -9.07 0.75
N SER A 12 2.85 -8.84 -0.49
CA SER A 12 3.66 -8.19 -1.52
C SER A 12 3.98 -6.73 -1.17
N LEU A 13 3.01 -5.99 -0.62
CA LEU A 13 3.21 -4.60 -0.22
C LEU A 13 4.17 -4.48 0.96
N ASP A 14 4.09 -5.37 1.94
CA ASP A 14 5.02 -5.40 3.07
C ASP A 14 6.45 -5.66 2.59
N ALA A 15 6.66 -6.67 1.75
CA ALA A 15 7.97 -6.99 1.19
C ALA A 15 8.54 -5.84 0.33
N ALA A 16 7.70 -5.22 -0.50
CA ALA A 16 8.12 -4.08 -1.33
C ALA A 16 8.44 -2.84 -0.47
N SER A 17 7.66 -2.58 0.57
CA SER A 17 7.90 -1.47 1.50
C SER A 17 9.20 -1.66 2.25
N GLU A 18 9.46 -2.87 2.75
CA GLU A 18 10.72 -3.20 3.42
C GLU A 18 11.92 -2.96 2.49
N LEU A 19 11.84 -3.37 1.22
CA LEU A 19 12.91 -3.13 0.26
C LEU A 19 13.18 -1.63 0.04
N LEU A 20 12.14 -0.80 -0.08
CA LEU A 20 12.28 0.65 -0.23
C LEU A 20 12.89 1.29 1.02
N GLU A 21 12.40 0.90 2.20
CA GLU A 21 12.88 1.39 3.50
C GLU A 21 14.35 1.01 3.75
N GLN A 22 14.71 -0.26 3.53
CA GLN A 22 16.10 -0.72 3.65
C GLN A 22 17.02 -0.01 2.67
N ARG A 23 16.57 0.18 1.42
CA ARG A 23 17.34 0.91 0.40
C ARG A 23 17.61 2.34 0.86
N GLN A 24 16.60 3.01 1.42
CA GLN A 24 16.71 4.37 1.91
C GLN A 24 17.67 4.48 3.10
N GLN A 25 17.60 3.55 4.05
CA GLN A 25 18.41 3.59 5.28
C GLN A 25 19.87 3.23 5.04
N ARG A 26 20.15 2.18 4.27
CA ARG A 26 21.52 1.61 4.17
C ARG A 26 22.36 2.24 3.08
N ARG A 27 21.74 2.62 1.96
CA ARG A 27 22.45 3.16 0.79
C ARG A 27 21.51 4.10 0.05
N PRO A 28 21.25 5.31 0.56
CA PRO A 28 20.28 6.22 -0.07
C PRO A 28 20.57 6.44 -1.55
N LEU A 29 19.52 6.51 -2.37
CA LEU A 29 19.64 6.75 -3.81
C LEU A 29 20.11 8.17 -4.12
N CYS A 30 19.89 9.09 -3.19
CA CYS A 30 20.18 10.51 -3.30
C CYS A 30 20.86 11.00 -2.00
N PRO A 31 22.14 10.65 -1.76
CA PRO A 31 22.81 10.95 -0.49
C PRO A 31 22.92 12.46 -0.19
N LEU A 32 22.94 13.30 -1.23
CA LEU A 32 23.02 14.76 -1.13
C LEU A 32 21.64 15.44 -1.18
N GLY A 33 20.55 14.68 -1.12
CA GLY A 33 19.20 15.23 -1.25
C GLY A 33 18.78 15.62 -2.67
N GLN A 34 19.64 15.38 -3.65
CA GLN A 34 19.46 15.80 -5.04
C GLN A 34 19.19 14.63 -5.98
N ALA A 35 18.48 14.89 -7.06
CA ALA A 35 18.14 13.90 -8.07
C ALA A 35 19.40 13.24 -8.66
N THR A 36 19.47 11.90 -8.58
CA THR A 36 20.49 11.09 -9.25
C THR A 36 19.88 10.33 -10.43
N PRO A 37 20.68 9.81 -11.38
CA PRO A 37 20.15 8.97 -12.45
C PRO A 37 19.35 7.76 -11.92
N ARG A 38 19.81 7.16 -10.82
CA ARG A 38 19.08 6.06 -10.17
C ARG A 38 17.79 6.52 -9.48
N GLY A 39 17.80 7.70 -8.87
CA GLY A 39 16.59 8.33 -8.33
C GLY A 39 15.54 8.58 -9.42
N ARG A 40 15.96 9.08 -10.60
CA ARG A 40 15.08 9.30 -11.75
C ARG A 40 14.49 8.01 -12.31
N ILE A 41 15.28 6.94 -12.42
CA ILE A 41 14.76 5.61 -12.79
C ILE A 41 13.66 5.19 -11.83
N LEU A 42 13.87 5.39 -10.53
CA LEU A 42 12.89 5.01 -9.52
C LEU A 42 11.64 5.89 -9.54
N GLN A 43 11.78 7.20 -9.81
CA GLN A 43 10.64 8.09 -10.05
C GLN A 43 9.81 7.62 -11.26
N ASN A 44 10.46 7.21 -12.35
CA ASN A 44 9.75 6.68 -13.52
C ASN A 44 9.00 5.38 -13.20
N ILE A 45 9.58 4.49 -12.39
CA ILE A 45 8.91 3.29 -11.91
C ILE A 45 7.67 3.65 -11.08
N PHE A 46 7.81 4.63 -10.17
CA PHE A 46 6.69 5.12 -9.37
C PHE A 46 5.55 5.64 -10.26
N VAL A 47 5.86 6.54 -11.21
CA VAL A 47 4.84 7.13 -12.09
C VAL A 47 4.16 6.05 -12.94
N LYS A 48 4.94 5.21 -13.62
CA LYS A 48 4.43 4.24 -14.59
C LYS A 48 3.67 3.08 -13.95
N PHE A 49 4.26 2.46 -12.92
CA PHE A 49 3.73 1.21 -12.37
C PHE A 49 2.93 1.41 -11.10
N TYR A 50 3.39 2.30 -10.20
CA TYR A 50 2.66 2.54 -8.95
C TYR A 50 1.46 3.46 -9.19
N ALA A 51 1.69 4.73 -9.53
CA ALA A 51 0.63 5.71 -9.71
C ALA A 51 -0.29 5.37 -10.90
N GLY A 52 0.30 4.93 -12.02
CA GLY A 52 -0.46 4.60 -13.24
C GLY A 52 -1.22 3.27 -13.19
N GLY A 53 -0.81 2.30 -12.36
CA GLY A 53 -1.37 0.94 -12.40
C GLY A 53 -1.78 0.39 -11.03
N LEU A 54 -0.82 0.24 -10.12
CA LEU A 54 -1.06 -0.44 -8.85
C LEU A 54 -1.95 0.37 -7.91
N GLN A 55 -1.77 1.69 -7.81
CA GLN A 55 -2.57 2.54 -6.92
C GLN A 55 -4.07 2.53 -7.28
N PRO A 56 -4.48 2.71 -8.55
CA PRO A 56 -5.89 2.54 -8.95
C PRO A 56 -6.44 1.15 -8.63
N TYR A 57 -5.65 0.10 -8.86
CA TYR A 57 -6.07 -1.27 -8.52
C TYR A 57 -6.27 -1.46 -7.01
N LEU A 58 -5.34 -0.97 -6.18
CA LEU A 58 -5.48 -1.01 -4.72
C LEU A 58 -6.70 -0.22 -4.23
N ALA A 59 -6.99 0.93 -4.84
CA ALA A 59 -8.20 1.70 -4.53
C ALA A 59 -9.48 0.91 -4.85
N ALA A 60 -9.53 0.20 -5.98
CA ALA A 60 -10.66 -0.65 -6.34
C ALA A 60 -10.82 -1.85 -5.37
N VAL A 61 -9.71 -2.44 -4.92
CA VAL A 61 -9.72 -3.50 -3.90
C VAL A 61 -10.20 -2.97 -2.56
N ASP A 62 -9.72 -1.79 -2.13
CA ASP A 62 -10.15 -1.15 -0.88
C ASP A 62 -11.65 -0.86 -0.90
N GLN A 63 -12.18 -0.28 -1.99
CA GLN A 63 -13.62 -0.02 -2.13
C GLN A 63 -14.47 -1.30 -1.99
N ARG A 64 -14.05 -2.40 -2.61
CA ARG A 64 -14.75 -3.70 -2.49
C ARG A 64 -14.61 -4.27 -1.08
N GLY A 65 -13.42 -4.14 -0.49
CA GLY A 65 -13.12 -4.60 0.85
C GLY A 65 -13.92 -3.88 1.94
N GLN A 66 -14.22 -2.58 1.77
CA GLN A 66 -15.09 -1.84 2.69
C GLN A 66 -16.51 -2.43 2.74
N GLN A 67 -17.12 -2.70 1.58
CA GLN A 67 -18.47 -3.29 1.51
C GLN A 67 -18.49 -4.69 2.13
N TRP A 68 -17.47 -5.51 1.82
CA TRP A 68 -17.31 -6.84 2.38
C TRP A 68 -17.12 -6.81 3.90
N GLN A 69 -16.28 -5.91 4.41
CA GLN A 69 -16.02 -5.76 5.84
C GLN A 69 -17.28 -5.34 6.60
N ALA A 70 -18.06 -4.41 6.05
CA ALA A 70 -19.34 -4.01 6.63
C ALA A 70 -20.32 -5.19 6.72
N ALA A 71 -20.44 -5.99 5.66
CA ALA A 71 -21.30 -7.17 5.66
C ALA A 71 -20.85 -8.23 6.69
N LEU A 72 -19.55 -8.50 6.79
CA LEU A 72 -19.05 -9.46 7.78
C LEU A 72 -19.27 -8.97 9.22
N ARG A 73 -19.12 -7.68 9.49
CA ARG A 73 -19.43 -7.11 10.80
C ARG A 73 -20.89 -7.24 11.17
N GLN A 74 -21.81 -7.11 10.22
CA GLN A 74 -23.23 -7.34 10.49
C GLN A 74 -23.48 -8.78 10.92
N LEU A 75 -22.82 -9.75 10.28
CA LEU A 75 -22.90 -11.16 10.68
C LEU A 75 -22.34 -11.41 12.09
N GLN A 76 -21.30 -10.67 12.49
CA GLN A 76 -20.75 -10.77 13.85
C GLN A 76 -21.72 -10.29 14.93
N GLY A 77 -22.64 -9.39 14.60
CA GLY A 77 -23.62 -8.83 15.52
C GLY A 77 -24.88 -9.67 15.71
N ILE A 78 -25.01 -10.81 15.01
CA ILE A 78 -26.17 -11.69 15.12
C ILE A 78 -26.14 -12.39 16.49
N GLU A 79 -27.29 -12.47 17.15
CA GLU A 79 -27.40 -13.17 18.43
C GLU A 79 -27.28 -14.68 18.22
N GLY A 80 -26.54 -15.35 19.11
CA GLY A 80 -26.38 -16.82 19.07
C GLY A 80 -25.39 -17.35 18.03
N ILE A 81 -24.51 -16.51 17.44
CA ILE A 81 -23.46 -17.06 16.57
C ILE A 81 -22.51 -17.98 17.37
N PRO A 82 -22.04 -19.09 16.78
CA PRO A 82 -21.01 -19.89 17.42
C PRO A 82 -19.74 -19.07 17.70
N PRO A 83 -19.10 -19.21 18.88
CA PRO A 83 -17.91 -18.43 19.23
C PRO A 83 -16.75 -18.56 18.23
N ALA A 84 -16.59 -19.74 17.64
CA ALA A 84 -15.59 -20.00 16.59
C ALA A 84 -15.86 -19.17 15.33
N THR A 85 -17.12 -19.05 14.91
CA THR A 85 -17.55 -18.23 13.78
C THR A 85 -17.29 -16.75 14.07
N GLY A 86 -17.65 -16.28 15.26
CA GLY A 86 -17.38 -14.89 15.67
C GLY A 86 -15.91 -14.54 15.65
N THR A 87 -15.07 -15.44 16.16
CA THR A 87 -13.60 -15.31 16.15
C THR A 87 -13.05 -15.27 14.72
N TYR A 88 -13.54 -16.16 13.85
CA TYR A 88 -13.12 -16.21 12.45
C TYR A 88 -13.48 -14.91 11.70
N LEU A 89 -14.70 -14.42 11.86
CA LEU A 89 -15.14 -13.15 11.28
C LEU A 89 -14.32 -11.96 11.81
N ALA A 90 -13.92 -11.99 13.09
CA ALA A 90 -13.12 -10.92 13.69
C ALA A 90 -11.71 -10.86 13.06
N ARG A 91 -11.10 -12.02 12.84
CA ARG A 91 -9.80 -12.12 12.14
C ARG A 91 -9.87 -11.65 10.69
N LEU A 92 -11.03 -11.72 10.05
CA LEU A 92 -11.19 -11.26 8.67
C LEU A 92 -11.45 -9.75 8.58
N ALA A 93 -12.38 -9.25 9.39
CA ALA A 93 -13.05 -7.96 9.18
C ALA A 93 -13.15 -7.08 10.45
N GLY A 94 -12.56 -7.52 11.56
CA GLY A 94 -12.56 -6.77 12.82
C GLY A 94 -11.89 -5.40 12.71
N GLU A 95 -12.19 -4.53 13.67
CA GLU A 95 -11.63 -3.16 13.73
C GLU A 95 -10.15 -3.11 14.12
N ARG A 96 -9.61 -4.21 14.66
CA ARG A 96 -8.22 -4.37 15.06
C ARG A 96 -7.74 -5.77 14.67
N ASP A 97 -6.43 -5.88 14.40
CA ASP A 97 -5.73 -7.16 14.18
C ASP A 97 -6.45 -8.10 13.20
N SER A 98 -6.96 -7.54 12.11
CA SER A 98 -7.74 -8.24 11.09
C SER A 98 -7.08 -8.18 9.73
N LEU A 99 -7.35 -9.16 8.87
CA LEU A 99 -6.84 -9.19 7.49
C LEU A 99 -7.14 -7.88 6.74
N TRP A 100 -8.35 -7.34 6.92
CA TRP A 100 -8.75 -6.07 6.33
C TRP A 100 -7.87 -4.91 6.81
N MET A 101 -7.67 -4.79 8.13
CA MET A 101 -6.85 -3.72 8.70
C MET A 101 -5.38 -3.86 8.32
N ASP A 102 -4.85 -5.09 8.31
CA ASP A 102 -3.48 -5.38 7.90
C ASP A 102 -3.22 -4.97 6.44
N PHE A 103 -4.16 -5.26 5.54
CA PHE A 103 -4.06 -4.83 4.14
C PHE A 103 -4.02 -3.30 4.00
N ARG A 104 -4.90 -2.59 4.72
CA ARG A 104 -4.91 -1.11 4.69
C ARG A 104 -3.64 -0.52 5.26
N ALA A 105 -3.13 -1.11 6.36
CA ALA A 105 -1.87 -0.70 6.97
C ALA A 105 -0.69 -0.91 6.02
N ALA A 106 -0.59 -2.07 5.36
CA ALA A 106 0.45 -2.38 4.38
C ALA A 106 0.40 -1.40 3.18
N THR A 107 -0.80 -1.09 2.69
CA THR A 107 -0.99 -0.10 1.62
C THR A 107 -0.51 1.29 2.04
N ALA A 108 -0.90 1.75 3.23
CA ALA A 108 -0.48 3.06 3.74
C ALA A 108 1.04 3.13 4.00
N ARG A 109 1.64 2.07 4.53
CA ARG A 109 3.10 1.96 4.71
C ARG A 109 3.81 2.06 3.36
N HIS A 110 3.31 1.37 2.33
CA HIS A 110 3.92 1.40 1.01
C HIS A 110 3.90 2.79 0.37
N VAL A 111 2.78 3.51 0.49
CA VAL A 111 2.69 4.93 0.07
C VAL A 111 3.75 5.78 0.79
N LYS A 112 3.86 5.62 2.11
CA LYS A 112 4.83 6.38 2.92
C LYS A 112 6.27 6.07 2.53
N ALA A 113 6.59 4.81 2.24
CA ALA A 113 7.93 4.42 1.80
C ALA A 113 8.30 5.08 0.46
N TRP A 114 7.38 5.11 -0.51
CA TRP A 114 7.56 5.85 -1.76
C TRP A 114 7.76 7.34 -1.53
N GLN A 115 6.89 7.96 -0.72
CA GLN A 115 6.98 9.38 -0.40
C GLN A 115 8.32 9.73 0.26
N ALA A 116 8.74 8.97 1.27
CA ALA A 116 10.00 9.20 1.98
C ALA A 116 11.20 9.15 1.02
N LEU A 117 11.22 8.16 0.13
CA LEU A 117 12.29 8.00 -0.83
C LEU A 117 12.29 9.15 -1.85
N LEU A 118 11.17 9.44 -2.50
CA LEU A 118 11.08 10.48 -3.52
C LEU A 118 11.39 11.87 -2.95
N ASN A 119 10.88 12.16 -1.75
CA ASN A 119 11.18 13.39 -1.02
C ASN A 119 12.68 13.54 -0.75
N SER A 120 13.35 12.45 -0.36
CA SER A 120 14.80 12.47 -0.12
C SER A 120 15.64 12.73 -1.36
N CYS A 121 15.03 12.68 -2.55
CA CYS A 121 15.68 12.95 -3.82
C CYS A 121 15.30 14.30 -4.44
N GLY A 122 14.37 15.05 -3.86
CA GLY A 122 13.75 16.20 -4.55
C GLY A 122 12.92 15.79 -5.77
N LEU A 123 12.42 14.55 -5.78
CA LEU A 123 11.74 13.89 -6.90
C LEU A 123 10.25 13.57 -6.60
N ALA A 124 9.68 14.11 -5.54
CA ALA A 124 8.26 13.96 -5.22
C ALA A 124 7.39 14.97 -6.01
N PRO A 125 6.08 14.71 -6.16
CA PRO A 125 5.16 15.67 -6.79
C PRO A 125 5.28 17.07 -6.17
N GLY A 126 5.37 18.10 -7.02
CA GLY A 126 5.54 19.49 -6.60
C GLY A 126 6.97 19.93 -6.28
N GLN A 127 7.97 19.04 -6.37
CA GLN A 127 9.38 19.39 -6.21
C GLN A 127 10.05 19.67 -7.57
N ALA A 128 11.14 20.46 -7.56
CA ALA A 128 11.83 20.88 -8.78
C ALA A 128 12.34 19.72 -9.66
N GLY A 129 12.62 18.55 -9.08
CA GLY A 129 13.04 17.37 -9.81
C GLY A 129 11.89 16.51 -10.35
N TRP A 130 10.63 16.88 -10.11
CA TRP A 130 9.46 16.15 -10.60
C TRP A 130 9.32 16.24 -12.12
N SER A 131 9.30 15.08 -12.80
CA SER A 131 9.02 15.00 -14.24
C SER A 131 7.84 14.06 -14.57
N GLY A 132 6.99 13.75 -13.58
CA GLY A 132 5.89 12.81 -13.74
C GLY A 132 4.59 13.48 -14.16
N VAL A 133 4.32 13.58 -15.46
CA VAL A 133 2.95 13.71 -15.97
C VAL A 133 2.53 12.32 -16.46
N PRO A 134 1.44 11.72 -15.95
CA PRO A 134 0.94 10.47 -16.51
C PRO A 134 0.43 10.72 -17.94
N GLY A 135 1.23 10.37 -18.95
CA GLY A 135 0.84 10.53 -20.36
C GLY A 135 1.98 10.64 -21.38
N ASP A 136 3.17 11.09 -20.97
CA ASP A 136 4.28 11.39 -21.91
C ASP A 136 5.44 10.38 -21.82
N ALA A 137 5.14 9.08 -21.88
CA ALA A 137 6.15 8.02 -22.01
C ALA A 137 5.72 6.93 -23.00
#